data_AF-A0A4Z0EPD9-F1
#
_entry.id   AF-A0A4Z0EPD9-F1
#
_cell.length_a   1.000
_cell.length_b   1.000
_cell.length_c   1.000
_cell.angle_alpha   90.00
_cell.angle_beta   90.00
_cell.angle_gamma   90.00
#
_symmetry.space_group_name_H-M   'P 1'
#
loop_
_entity.id
_entity.type
_entity.pdbx_description
1 polymer ?
#
loop_
_entity_poly.entity_id
_entity_poly.type
_entity_poly.pdbx_seq_one_letter_code
_entity_poly.pdbx_strand_id
1 'polypeptide(L)'
;MALGKMREAKFQKLHLEAWAFMPSDQATGVVGLQVLSPDNSKQIFSDDIKLRDAVKTYGEWVFVSKDITLPDSVAPAQQLRLYLWRADAGDKVLLDDVKLSILD
;
A
#
# COMPACT_ATOMS: atom_id res chain seq x y z
N MET A 1 1.10 12.83 1.49
CA MET A 1 2.20 13.49 2.23
C MET A 1 3.41 13.60 1.29
N ALA A 2 4.18 14.68 1.28
CA ALA A 2 5.39 14.75 0.45
C ALA A 2 6.49 13.83 0.99
N LEU A 3 7.18 13.09 0.12
CA LEU A 3 8.20 12.10 0.52
C LEU A 3 9.38 12.71 1.28
N GLY A 4 9.83 13.90 0.87
CA GLY A 4 10.93 14.63 1.51
C GLY A 4 10.62 15.10 2.94
N LYS A 5 9.35 15.05 3.36
CA LYS A 5 8.97 15.28 4.77
C LYS A 5 9.12 14.03 5.65
N MET A 6 9.26 12.84 5.04
CA MET A 6 9.47 11.58 5.77
C MET A 6 10.95 11.36 6.07
N ARG A 7 11.83 11.72 5.13
CA ARG A 7 13.30 11.71 5.27
C ARG A 7 13.89 12.73 4.30
N GLU A 8 14.88 13.51 4.74
CA GLU A 8 15.56 14.47 3.86
C GLU A 8 16.39 13.77 2.78
N ALA A 9 16.97 12.61 3.10
CA ALA A 9 17.68 11.77 2.15
C ALA A 9 16.72 10.94 1.27
N LYS A 10 17.08 10.77 -0.01
CA LYS A 10 16.36 9.86 -0.92
C LYS A 10 16.44 8.43 -0.36
N PHE A 11 15.29 7.76 -0.32
CA PHE A 11 15.19 6.34 -0.02
C PHE A 11 14.54 5.63 -1.20
N GLN A 12 14.90 4.36 -1.40
CA GLN A 12 14.41 3.56 -2.52
C GLN A 12 13.52 2.40 -2.08
N LYS A 13 13.59 1.98 -0.82
CA LYS A 13 12.85 0.81 -0.35
C LYS A 13 11.92 1.17 0.80
N LEU A 14 10.70 0.64 0.70
CA LEU A 14 9.66 0.77 1.70
C LEU A 14 9.17 -0.62 2.09
N HIS A 15 8.82 -0.80 3.36
CA HIS A 15 8.15 -1.99 3.85
C HIS A 15 6.73 -1.64 4.27
N LEU A 16 5.74 -2.22 3.60
CA LEU A 16 4.33 -2.11 3.95
C LEU A 16 3.90 -3.37 4.68
N GLU A 17 3.31 -3.22 5.86
CA GLU A 17 2.73 -4.30 6.65
C GLU A 17 1.36 -3.90 7.21
N ALA A 18 0.47 -4.88 7.37
CA ALA A 18 -0.85 -4.71 7.97
C ALA A 18 -1.43 -6.06 8.41
N TRP A 19 -2.45 -6.03 9.26
CA TRP A 19 -3.38 -7.14 9.43
C TRP A 19 -4.59 -6.93 8.51
N ALA A 20 -4.99 -7.99 7.80
CA ALA A 20 -6.13 -7.98 6.91
C ALA A 20 -7.16 -9.02 7.36
N PHE A 21 -8.43 -8.63 7.40
CA PHE A 21 -9.54 -9.55 7.66
C PHE A 21 -10.42 -9.64 6.42
N MET A 22 -10.62 -10.87 5.94
CA MET A 22 -11.54 -11.20 4.85
C MET A 22 -12.53 -12.27 5.36
N PRO A 23 -13.85 -11.99 5.41
CA PRO A 23 -14.85 -12.96 5.84
C PRO A 23 -15.03 -14.14 4.87
N SER A 24 -14.70 -13.96 3.59
CA SER A 24 -14.83 -14.97 2.54
C SER A 24 -13.93 -14.65 1.33
N ASP A 25 -13.90 -15.53 0.34
CA ASP A 25 -13.21 -15.33 -0.95
C ASP A 25 -13.88 -14.28 -1.87
N GLN A 26 -15.10 -13.86 -1.52
CA GLN A 26 -15.85 -12.77 -2.14
C GLN A 26 -15.44 -11.39 -1.60
N ALA A 27 -14.82 -11.35 -0.42
CA ALA A 27 -14.13 -10.14 0.04
C ALA A 27 -12.87 -9.95 -0.81
N THR A 28 -12.83 -8.95 -1.67
CA THR A 28 -11.63 -8.63 -2.46
C THR A 28 -11.16 -7.23 -2.15
N GLY A 29 -9.85 -7.02 -2.28
CA GLY A 29 -9.26 -5.71 -2.06
C GLY A 29 -7.79 -5.66 -2.45
N VAL A 30 -7.31 -4.43 -2.63
CA VAL A 30 -5.95 -4.09 -2.97
C VAL A 30 -5.47 -3.04 -1.99
N VAL A 31 -4.42 -3.36 -1.23
CA VAL A 31 -3.72 -2.37 -0.40
C VAL A 31 -2.63 -1.76 -1.27
N GLY A 32 -2.85 -0.53 -1.71
CA GLY A 32 -2.00 0.11 -2.70
C GLY A 32 -1.21 1.28 -2.14
N LEU A 33 0.04 1.37 -2.57
CA LEU A 33 0.90 2.53 -2.40
C LEU A 33 1.00 3.26 -3.75
N GLN A 34 0.75 4.57 -3.74
CA GLN A 34 0.84 5.44 -4.91
C GLN A 34 1.80 6.59 -4.63
N VAL A 35 2.63 6.90 -5.63
CA VAL A 35 3.40 8.13 -5.69
C VAL A 35 2.79 9.01 -6.77
N LEU A 36 2.43 10.23 -6.39
CA LEU A 36 1.68 11.17 -7.22
C LEU A 36 2.50 12.44 -7.45
N SER A 37 2.31 13.04 -8.62
CA SER A 37 2.82 14.37 -8.93
C SER A 37 2.16 15.42 -8.02
N PRO A 38 2.92 16.36 -7.44
CA PRO A 38 2.37 17.33 -6.50
C PRO A 38 1.46 18.39 -7.15
N ASP A 39 1.58 18.60 -8.46
CA ASP A 39 0.88 19.64 -9.22
C ASP A 39 -0.52 19.21 -9.69
N ASN A 40 -0.68 17.98 -10.16
CA ASN A 40 -1.89 17.49 -10.83
C ASN A 40 -2.38 16.15 -10.28
N SER A 41 -1.76 15.62 -9.22
CA SER A 41 -2.09 14.31 -8.64
C SER A 41 -2.02 13.13 -9.61
N LYS A 42 -1.34 13.28 -10.75
CA LYS A 42 -1.10 12.18 -11.70
C LYS A 42 -0.25 11.11 -11.05
N GLN A 43 -0.62 9.85 -11.24
CA GLN A 43 0.17 8.72 -10.78
C GLN A 43 1.51 8.65 -11.52
N ILE A 44 2.59 8.62 -10.74
CA ILE A 44 3.97 8.46 -11.20
C ILE A 44 4.42 7.02 -11.01
N PHE A 45 4.07 6.44 -9.87
CA PHE A 45 4.39 5.06 -9.52
C PHE A 45 3.26 4.48 -8.65
N SER A 46 3.03 3.17 -8.76
CA SER A 46 2.17 2.44 -7.85
C SER A 46 2.69 1.03 -7.64
N ASP A 47 2.52 0.52 -6.44
CA ASP A 47 2.70 -0.90 -6.13
C ASP A 47 1.67 -1.32 -5.08
N ASP A 48 1.35 -2.61 -5.02
CA ASP A 48 0.21 -3.09 -4.25
C ASP A 48 0.32 -4.52 -3.71
N ILE A 49 -0.48 -4.78 -2.68
CA ILE A 49 -0.78 -6.11 -2.14
C ILE A 49 -2.22 -6.45 -2.56
N LYS A 50 -2.36 -7.42 -3.47
CA LYS A 50 -3.65 -8.02 -3.80
C LYS A 50 -4.05 -8.97 -2.67
N LEU A 51 -5.07 -8.61 -1.91
CA LEU A 51 -5.46 -9.37 -0.72
C LEU A 51 -5.97 -10.77 -1.07
N ARG A 52 -6.58 -10.96 -2.25
CA ARG A 52 -6.96 -12.29 -2.75
C ARG A 52 -5.74 -13.22 -2.90
N ASP A 53 -4.56 -12.67 -3.16
CA ASP A 53 -3.33 -13.43 -3.33
C ASP A 53 -2.62 -13.67 -1.99
N ALA A 54 -2.74 -12.73 -1.05
CA ALA A 54 -2.06 -12.78 0.25
C ALA A 54 -2.87 -13.46 1.37
N VAL A 55 -4.20 -13.38 1.34
CA VAL A 55 -5.10 -13.92 2.36
C VAL A 55 -5.77 -15.19 1.83
N LYS A 56 -5.36 -16.34 2.37
CA LYS A 56 -5.87 -17.66 1.99
C LYS A 56 -6.76 -18.32 3.03
N THR A 57 -6.78 -17.77 4.25
CA THR A 57 -7.69 -18.18 5.31
C THR A 57 -8.67 -17.05 5.59
N TYR A 58 -9.94 -17.39 5.74
CA TYR A 58 -11.05 -16.44 5.87
C TYR A 58 -11.65 -16.49 7.27
N GLY A 59 -12.24 -15.38 7.71
CA GLY A 59 -12.88 -15.26 9.03
C GLY A 59 -11.91 -15.01 10.19
N GLU A 60 -10.65 -14.73 9.88
CA GLU A 60 -9.61 -14.38 10.86
C GLU A 60 -8.68 -13.28 10.32
N TRP A 61 -7.89 -12.69 11.22
CA TRP A 61 -6.89 -11.69 10.85
C TRP A 61 -5.64 -12.37 10.31
N VAL A 62 -5.23 -11.99 9.12
CA VAL A 62 -4.04 -12.50 8.43
C VAL A 62 -3.05 -11.36 8.25
N PHE A 63 -1.82 -11.56 8.72
CA PHE A 63 -0.73 -10.61 8.49
C PHE A 63 -0.33 -10.61 7.02
N VAL A 64 -0.23 -9.42 6.42
CA VAL A 64 0.18 -9.22 5.04
C VAL A 64 1.30 -8.19 4.98
N SER A 65 2.32 -8.45 4.16
CA SER A 65 3.46 -7.55 4.03
C SER A 65 4.06 -7.56 2.63
N LYS A 66 4.71 -6.46 2.23
CA LYS A 66 5.44 -6.35 0.97
C LYS A 66 6.55 -5.30 1.05
N ASP A 67 7.70 -5.65 0.49
CA ASP A 67 8.76 -4.69 0.16
C ASP A 67 8.47 -4.03 -1.19
N ILE A 68 8.50 -2.70 -1.20
CA ILE A 68 8.22 -1.87 -2.37
C ILE A 68 9.50 -1.12 -2.73
N THR A 69 9.94 -1.27 -3.98
CA THR A 69 11.10 -0.54 -4.52
C THR A 69 10.63 0.64 -5.37
N LEU A 70 10.90 1.85 -4.90
CA LEU A 70 10.64 3.09 -5.63
C LEU A 70 11.64 3.24 -6.79
N PRO A 71 11.18 3.56 -8.01
CA PRO A 71 12.07 3.80 -9.14
C PRO A 71 12.84 5.11 -8.96
N ASP A 72 13.96 5.24 -9.68
CA ASP A 72 14.82 6.42 -9.55
C ASP A 72 14.17 7.75 -9.95
N SER A 73 13.11 7.69 -10.75
CA SER A 73 12.28 8.82 -11.16
C SER A 73 11.45 9.45 -10.02
N VAL A 74 11.39 8.79 -8.86
CA VAL A 74 10.70 9.33 -7.68
C VAL A 74 11.52 10.43 -7.03
N ALA A 75 10.92 11.61 -6.94
CA ALA A 75 11.53 12.81 -6.37
C ALA A 75 10.96 13.13 -4.98
N PRO A 76 11.73 13.76 -4.06
CA PRO A 76 11.27 14.06 -2.71
C PRO A 76 10.01 14.93 -2.63
N ALA A 77 9.75 15.78 -3.63
CA ALA A 77 8.56 16.64 -3.65
C ALA A 77 7.25 15.88 -3.96
N GLN A 78 7.33 14.64 -4.45
CA GLN A 78 6.16 13.85 -4.83
C GLN A 78 5.38 13.37 -3.61
N GLN A 79 4.08 13.15 -3.82
CA GLN A 79 3.17 12.80 -2.75
C GLN A 79 2.98 11.29 -2.65
N LEU A 80 3.15 10.75 -1.45
CA LEU A 80 2.80 9.39 -1.12
C LEU A 80 1.34 9.29 -0.68
N ARG A 81 0.65 8.26 -1.18
CA ARG A 81 -0.71 7.87 -0.81
C ARG A 81 -0.75 6.37 -0.55
N LEU A 82 -1.30 5.99 0.59
CA LEU A 82 -1.68 4.62 0.92
C LEU A 82 -3.20 4.53 0.85
N TYR A 83 -3.74 3.47 0.26
CA TYR A 83 -5.18 3.29 0.13
C TYR A 83 -5.58 1.81 0.16
N LEU A 84 -6.82 1.55 0.55
CA LEU A 84 -7.50 0.28 0.33
C LEU A 84 -8.53 0.47 -0.79
N TRP A 85 -8.34 -0.24 -1.89
CA TRP A 85 -9.28 -0.27 -3.01
C TRP A 85 -10.02 -1.59 -3.04
N ARG A 86 -11.33 -1.54 -3.32
CA ARG A 86 -12.23 -2.70 -3.26
C ARG A 86 -13.13 -2.81 -4.48
N ALA A 87 -12.62 -2.49 -5.68
CA ALA A 87 -13.41 -2.70 -6.90
C ALA A 87 -13.99 -4.13 -6.92
N ASP A 88 -15.29 -4.20 -7.15
CA ASP A 88 -16.05 -5.44 -7.33
C ASP A 88 -16.05 -6.40 -6.12
N ALA A 89 -15.80 -5.89 -4.91
CA ALA A 89 -15.85 -6.69 -3.69
C ALA A 89 -17.29 -7.05 -3.29
N GLY A 90 -17.60 -8.34 -3.24
CA GLY A 90 -18.90 -8.86 -2.80
C GLY A 90 -19.10 -8.81 -1.28
N ASP A 91 -18.02 -8.61 -0.52
CA ASP A 91 -18.03 -8.54 0.93
C ASP A 91 -16.95 -7.58 1.47
N LYS A 92 -17.05 -7.19 2.74
CA LYS A 92 -16.18 -6.24 3.43
C LYS A 92 -14.74 -6.76 3.55
N VAL A 93 -13.79 -5.83 3.49
CA VAL A 93 -12.40 -6.03 3.88
C VAL A 93 -12.12 -5.07 5.01
N LEU A 94 -11.49 -5.55 6.07
CA LEU A 94 -10.96 -4.71 7.15
C LEU A 94 -9.44 -4.76 7.12
N LEU A 95 -8.82 -3.64 7.47
CA LEU A 95 -7.37 -3.54 7.69
C LEU A 95 -7.15 -2.94 9.07
N ASP A 96 -6.12 -3.44 9.75
CA ASP A 96 -5.67 -2.92 11.04
C ASP A 96 -4.14 -2.92 11.13
N ASP A 97 -3.60 -2.16 12.09
CA ASP A 97 -2.17 -1.93 12.35
C ASP A 97 -1.34 -1.66 11.08
N VAL A 98 -1.89 -0.84 10.18
CA VAL A 98 -1.23 -0.51 8.93
C VAL A 98 0.04 0.30 9.22
N LYS A 99 1.19 -0.24 8.82
CA LYS A 99 2.51 0.37 9.02
C LYS A 99 3.29 0.42 7.73
N LEU A 100 3.93 1.56 7.51
CA LEU A 100 4.83 1.79 6.39
C LEU A 100 6.18 2.27 6.95
N SER A 101 7.24 1.54 6.63
CA SER A 101 8.59 1.81 7.12
C SER A 101 9.54 2.08 5.95
N ILE A 102 10.56 2.90 6.17
CA ILE A 102 11.69 3.03 5.24
C ILE A 102 12.68 1.91 5.54
N LEU A 103 13.14 1.20 4.50
CA LEU A 103 14.22 0.23 4.61
C LEU A 103 15.53 0.91 4.17
N ASP A 104 16.61 0.68 4.92
CA ASP A 104 17.97 1.13 4.59
C ASP A 104 18.66 0.21 3.57
#